data_AF-W1YTH3-F1
#
_entry.id   AF-W1YTH3-F1
#
_cell.length_a   1.000
_cell.length_b   1.000
_cell.length_c   1.000
_cell.angle_alpha   90.00
_cell.angle_beta   90.00
_cell.angle_gamma   90.00
#
_symmetry.space_group_name_H-M   'P 1'
#
loop_
_entity.id
_entity.type
_entity.pdbx_description
1 polymer ?
#
loop_
_entity_poly.entity_id
_entity_poly.type
_entity_poly.pdbx_seq_one_letter_code
_entity_poly.pdbx_strand_id
1 'polypeptide(L)' 'MDEQQDEAQLQRRLTNRHVQLIAIGGAIGTGLFMGSGKTISLAGPGVLLVYAIIGAVLFLVMRALGEVMLSNLE' A
#
# COMPACT_ATOMS: atom_id res chain seq x y z
N MET A 1 -5.05 25.69 -37.56
CA MET A 1 -5.41 24.33 -37.14
C MET A 1 -4.14 23.77 -36.55
N ASP A 2 -4.04 23.72 -35.21
CA ASP A 2 -3.07 22.91 -34.44
C ASP A 2 -3.45 23.05 -32.94
N GLU A 3 -4.26 22.08 -32.51
CA GLU A 3 -4.38 21.45 -31.19
C GLU A 3 -4.03 22.25 -29.91
N GLN A 4 -4.98 23.07 -29.44
CA GLN A 4 -5.05 23.45 -28.02
C GLN A 4 -5.23 22.18 -27.16
N GLN A 5 -4.13 21.63 -26.67
CA GLN A 5 -4.13 20.69 -25.57
C GLN A 5 -4.52 21.47 -24.31
N ASP A 6 -5.82 21.50 -24.01
CA ASP A 6 -6.32 21.74 -22.65
C ASP A 6 -5.77 20.60 -21.78
N GLU A 7 -4.56 20.80 -21.25
CA GLU A 7 -4.06 20.03 -20.12
C GLU A 7 -5.04 20.26 -18.98
N ALA A 8 -6.03 19.37 -18.86
CA ALA A 8 -6.98 19.34 -17.77
C ALA A 8 -6.20 19.34 -16.46
N GLN A 9 -6.00 20.53 -15.89
CA GLN A 9 -5.17 20.77 -14.72
C GLN A 9 -5.82 20.03 -13.56
N LEU A 10 -5.29 18.84 -13.27
CA LEU A 10 -5.85 17.93 -12.27
C LEU A 10 -5.80 18.66 -10.91
N GLN A 11 -6.95 19.12 -10.43
CA GLN A 11 -7.02 19.78 -9.13
C GLN A 11 -6.69 18.74 -8.05
N ARG A 12 -5.47 18.80 -7.53
CA ARG A 12 -4.94 17.87 -6.53
C ARG A 12 -5.59 18.13 -5.17
N ARG A 13 -6.82 17.67 -5.01
CA ARG A 13 -7.63 17.82 -3.78
C ARG A 13 -7.48 16.67 -2.78
N LEU A 14 -6.75 15.62 -3.14
CA LEU A 14 -6.41 14.56 -2.19
C LEU A 14 -5.32 15.04 -1.24
N THR A 15 -5.76 15.42 -0.05
CA THR A 15 -4.90 15.65 1.11
C THR A 15 -4.22 14.34 1.51
N ASN A 16 -3.09 14.45 2.23
CA ASN A 16 -2.33 13.29 2.71
C ASN A 16 -3.21 12.30 3.51
N ARG A 17 -4.17 12.82 4.29
CA ARG A 17 -5.15 12.01 5.02
C ARG A 17 -6.04 11.17 4.09
N HIS A 18 -6.52 11.72 2.97
CA HIS A 18 -7.33 10.95 2.02
C HIS A 18 -6.54 9.80 1.40
N VAL A 19 -5.28 10.06 1.01
CA VAL A 19 -4.40 9.04 0.45
C VAL A 19 -4.14 7.92 1.46
N GLN A 20 -3.90 8.29 2.73
CA GLN A 20 -3.69 7.31 3.79
C GLN A 20 -4.95 6.46 4.06
N LEU A 21 -6.14 7.06 4.06
CA LEU A 21 -7.39 6.31 4.21
C LEU A 21 -7.67 5.37 3.03
N ILE A 22 -7.33 5.77 1.80
CA ILE A 22 -7.42 4.90 0.62
C ILE A 22 -6.47 3.70 0.77
N ALA A 23 -5.22 3.95 1.18
CA ALA A 23 -4.24 2.91 1.40
C ALA A 23 -4.67 1.92 2.49
N ILE A 24 -5.16 2.41 3.64
CA ILE A 24 -5.67 1.57 4.73
C ILE A 24 -6.90 0.77 4.27
N GLY A 25 -7.84 1.42 3.58
CA GLY A 25 -9.05 0.79 3.08
C GLY A 25 -8.75 -0.34 2.08
N GLY A 26 -7.82 -0.13 1.15
CA GLY A 26 -7.37 -1.16 0.21
C GLY A 26 -6.64 -2.31 0.92
N ALA A 27 -5.71 -2.00 1.83
CA ALA A 27 -4.95 -3.01 2.56
C ALA A 27 -5.84 -3.90 3.44
N ILE A 28 -6.85 -3.34 4.11
CA ILE A 28 -7.78 -4.12 4.94
C ILE A 28 -8.81 -4.86 4.06
N GLY A 29 -9.38 -4.19 3.06
CA GLY A 29 -10.45 -4.75 2.22
C GLY A 29 -9.98 -5.89 1.32
N THR A 30 -9.18 -5.59 0.30
CA THR A 30 -8.72 -6.61 -0.65
C THR A 30 -7.53 -7.39 -0.11
N GLY A 31 -6.62 -6.73 0.62
CA GLY A 31 -5.43 -7.36 1.19
C GLY A 31 -5.76 -8.37 2.28
N LEU A 32 -6.29 -7.91 3.41
CA LEU A 32 -6.59 -8.77 4.54
C LEU A 32 -7.86 -9.60 4.30
N PHE A 33 -9.00 -8.99 3.98
CA PHE A 33 -10.27 -9.71 3.97
C PHE A 33 -10.41 -10.69 2.80
N MET A 34 -10.22 -10.21 1.56
CA MET A 34 -10.33 -11.07 0.36
C MET A 34 -9.17 -12.08 0.28
N GLY A 35 -7.95 -11.67 0.64
CA GLY A 35 -6.77 -12.55 0.63
C GLY A 35 -6.76 -13.60 1.75
N SER A 36 -7.23 -13.26 2.95
CA SER A 36 -7.16 -14.18 4.10
C SER A 36 -8.08 -15.38 3.95
N GLY A 37 -9.26 -15.25 3.33
CA GLY A 37 -10.19 -16.40 3.20
C GLY A 37 -9.55 -17.62 2.53
N LYS A 38 -8.80 -17.39 1.44
CA LYS A 38 -8.06 -18.45 0.75
C LYS A 38 -6.82 -18.90 1.53
N THR A 39 -6.11 -17.95 2.14
CA THR A 39 -4.85 -18.22 2.88
C THR A 39 -5.11 -18.99 4.16
N ILE A 40 -6.16 -18.68 4.90
CA ILE A 40 -6.60 -19.38 6.12
C ILE A 40 -7.02 -20.81 5.78
N SER A 41 -7.76 -21.02 4.68
CA SER A 41 -8.15 -22.37 4.24
C SER A 41 -6.95 -23.24 3.86
N LEU A 42 -5.86 -22.65 3.36
CA LEU A 42 -4.66 -23.37 2.93
C LEU A 42 -3.66 -23.60 4.08
N ALA A 43 -3.42 -22.58 4.90
CA ALA A 43 -2.41 -22.59 5.96
C ALA A 43 -2.93 -23.09 7.32
N GLY A 44 -4.25 -23.13 7.51
CA GLY A 44 -4.86 -23.52 8.79
C GLY A 44 -4.45 -22.61 9.96
N PRO A 45 -4.36 -23.12 11.19
CA PRO A 45 -4.00 -22.33 12.38
C PRO A 45 -2.63 -21.65 12.29
N GLY A 46 -1.73 -22.16 11.44
CA GLY A 46 -0.39 -21.61 11.22
C GLY A 46 -0.37 -20.27 10.46
N VAL A 47 -1.53 -19.81 9.96
CA VAL A 47 -1.64 -18.56 9.19
C VAL A 47 -1.12 -17.34 9.94
N LEU A 48 -1.28 -17.30 11.27
CA LEU A 48 -0.75 -16.21 12.11
C LEU A 48 0.77 -16.15 12.09
N LEU A 49 1.43 -17.30 12.14
CA LEU A 49 2.89 -17.39 12.10
C LEU A 49 3.43 -16.99 10.73
N VAL A 50 2.74 -17.40 9.66
CA VAL A 50 3.07 -16.99 8.29
C VAL A 50 2.92 -15.47 8.12
N TYR A 51 1.81 -14.88 8.58
CA TYR A 51 1.63 -13.43 8.55
C TYR A 51 2.68 -12.69 9.39
N ALA A 52 3.08 -13.22 10.54
CA ALA A 52 4.12 -12.62 11.36
C ALA A 52 5.48 -12.58 10.65
N ILE A 53 5.88 -13.68 9.99
CA ILE A 53 7.14 -13.73 9.24
C ILE A 53 7.09 -12.81 8.02
N ILE A 54 6.02 -12.88 7.22
CA ILE A 54 5.85 -12.01 6.05
C ILE A 54 5.82 -10.54 6.49
N GLY A 55 5.09 -10.23 7.56
CA GLY A 55 5.03 -8.89 8.13
C GLY A 55 6.41 -8.38 8.60
N ALA A 56 7.22 -9.22 9.21
CA ALA A 56 8.59 -8.87 9.60
C ALA A 56 9.47 -8.54 8.39
N VAL A 57 9.40 -9.34 7.32
CA VAL A 57 10.12 -9.06 6.07
C VAL A 57 9.63 -7.76 5.43
N LEU A 58 8.31 -7.56 5.34
CA LEU A 58 7.73 -6.32 4.79
C LEU A 58 8.08 -5.08 5.62
N PHE A 59 8.20 -5.22 6.95
CA PHE A 59 8.66 -4.14 7.82
C PHE A 59 10.08 -3.72 7.47
N LEU A 60 11.00 -4.67 7.25
CA LEU A 60 12.37 -4.36 6.83
C LEU A 60 12.41 -3.68 5.47
N VAL A 61 11.59 -4.13 4.52
CA VAL A 61 11.46 -3.50 3.19
C VAL A 61 10.95 -2.07 3.31
N MET A 62 9.87 -1.83 4.08
CA MET A 62 9.33 -0.48 4.30
C MET A 62 10.34 0.42 5.01
N ARG A 63 11.11 -0.12 5.96
CA ARG A 63 12.19 0.63 6.61
C ARG A 63 13.26 1.06 5.60
N ALA A 64 13.72 0.15 4.73
CA ALA A 64 14.69 0.48 3.69
C ALA A 64 14.14 1.50 2.68
N LEU A 65 12.88 1.38 2.28
CA LEU A 65 12.23 2.37 1.41
C LEU A 65 12.13 3.75 2.08
N GLY A 66 11.87 3.79 3.38
CA GLY A 66 11.90 5.03 4.16
C GLY A 66 13.29 5.67 4.17
N GLU A 67 14.34 4.88 4.34
CA GLU A 67 15.74 5.34 4.25
C GLU A 67 16.06 5.87 2.84
N VAL A 68 15.59 5.22 1.78
CA VAL A 68 15.74 5.71 0.38
C VAL A 68 15.00 7.03 0.15
N MET A 69 13.77 7.16 0.65
CA MET A 69 13.03 8.43 0.54
C MET A 69 13.70 9.57 1.31
N LEU A 70 14.30 9.28 2.47
CA LEU A 70 15.05 10.25 3.25
C LEU A 70 16.38 10.63 2.57
N SER A 71 17.06 9.66 1.94
CA SER A 71 18.36 9.89 1.28
C SER A 71 18.30 10.85 0.09
N ASN A 72 17.13 11.02 -0.53
CA ASN A 72 16.91 12.02 -1.59
C ASN A 72 16.61 13.43 -1.06
N LEU A 73 16.62 13.63 0.26
CA LEU A 73 16.37 14.91 0.92
C LEU A 73 17.66 15.61 1.37
N GLU A 74 18.83 14.98 1.19
CA GLU A 74 20.17 15.60 1.33
C GLU A 74 20.74 16.06 -0.02
#